data_AF-A0A7Z0U6Q8-F1
#
_entry.id   AF-A0A7Z0U6Q8-F1
#
_cell.length_a   1.000
_cell.length_b   1.000
_cell.length_c   1.000
_cell.angle_alpha   90.00
_cell.angle_beta   90.00
_cell.angle_gamma   90.00
#
_symmetry.space_group_name_H-M   'P 1'
#
loop_
_entity.id
_entity.type
_entity.pdbx_description
1 polymer ?
#
loop_
_entity_poly.entity_id
_entity_poly.type
_entity_poly.pdbx_seq_one_letter_code
_entity_poly.pdbx_strand_id
1 'polypeptide(L)'
;MRPDALLYPAPEGLYCPEGGFYVDPVRPVEQALVTHGHSDHARPGHVNVFATRQTLDIMRLRYGDGFCASEQAAAFGEELLVNGVKVSFHPAGHVLGSAQIAIEKNGTRIVVSGDYKRRPDPTCAAYVPVACDVFITEATFGLPVFHHPDPMDEIGKLLASLRQFPERTHLVGAYALGKAQRVIRLLRDAGYAEPIYIHGAMEKLCDYYIEQGIDLGELLPATIESRDKSAFTGAVVIGPSSAFADRWARRFNEPLPAFASGWMMVRQRAKQLGVELPLVISDHCDWPELTETIRELHPAEVWVTHGREEALVRWCQLQGIKAKPLHLVGYEDEGD
;
A
#
# COMPACT_ATOMS: atom_id res chain seq x y z
N MET A 1 13.38 -28.71 -2.23
CA MET A 1 12.35 -28.87 -3.29
C MET A 1 12.64 -27.87 -4.41
N ARG A 2 12.16 -28.04 -5.66
CA ARG A 2 12.26 -26.94 -6.65
C ARG A 2 11.28 -25.84 -6.25
N PRO A 3 11.66 -24.56 -6.16
CA PRO A 3 10.75 -23.50 -5.71
C PRO A 3 9.44 -23.42 -6.52
N ASP A 4 9.51 -23.56 -7.85
CA ASP A 4 8.32 -23.53 -8.72
C ASP A 4 7.36 -24.73 -8.50
N ALA A 5 7.79 -25.79 -7.78
CA ALA A 5 6.89 -26.87 -7.38
C ALA A 5 6.07 -26.52 -6.12
N LEU A 6 6.58 -25.59 -5.30
CA LEU A 6 5.91 -25.12 -4.09
C LEU A 6 4.96 -23.96 -4.37
N LEU A 7 5.37 -23.01 -5.22
CA LEU A 7 4.56 -21.84 -5.58
C LEU A 7 4.85 -21.43 -7.03
N TYR A 8 3.82 -21.25 -7.85
CA TYR A 8 3.97 -20.82 -9.25
C TYR A 8 2.82 -19.92 -9.73
N PRO A 9 3.04 -19.11 -10.78
CA PRO A 9 1.97 -18.30 -11.39
C PRO A 9 0.89 -19.16 -12.05
N ALA A 10 -0.36 -18.91 -11.68
CA ALA A 10 -1.56 -19.45 -12.30
C ALA A 10 -2.47 -18.29 -12.77
N PRO A 11 -3.48 -18.55 -13.61
CA PRO A 11 -4.40 -17.51 -14.11
C PRO A 11 -5.12 -16.73 -13.00
N GLU A 12 -5.37 -17.37 -11.85
CA GLU A 12 -6.04 -16.76 -10.70
C GLU A 12 -5.07 -16.01 -9.77
N GLY A 13 -3.78 -16.30 -9.79
CA GLY A 13 -2.79 -15.74 -8.85
C GLY A 13 -1.61 -16.69 -8.60
N LEU A 14 -0.87 -16.51 -7.50
CA LEU A 14 0.22 -17.42 -7.13
C LEU A 14 -0.31 -18.66 -6.44
N TYR A 15 -0.18 -19.83 -7.06
CA TYR A 15 -0.79 -21.06 -6.58
C TYR A 15 0.20 -21.99 -5.89
N CYS A 16 -0.18 -22.47 -4.71
CA CYS A 16 0.53 -23.53 -3.98
C CYS A 16 -0.24 -24.86 -4.15
N PRO A 17 0.22 -25.79 -4.99
CA PRO A 17 -0.52 -27.02 -5.29
C PRO A 17 -0.60 -27.97 -4.09
N GLU A 18 0.45 -28.06 -3.27
CA GLU A 18 0.44 -28.89 -2.05
C GLU A 18 -0.41 -28.28 -0.95
N GLY A 19 -0.47 -26.94 -0.89
CA GLY A 19 -1.29 -26.20 0.06
C GLY A 19 -2.76 -26.12 -0.34
N GLY A 20 -3.06 -26.20 -1.65
CA GLY A 20 -4.42 -26.02 -2.18
C GLY A 20 -4.92 -24.57 -2.14
N PHE A 21 -4.03 -23.58 -2.04
CA PHE A 21 -4.38 -22.17 -1.87
C PHE A 21 -3.68 -21.26 -2.88
N TYR A 22 -4.24 -20.06 -3.04
CA TYR A 22 -3.66 -18.97 -3.83
C TYR A 22 -3.23 -17.82 -2.93
N VAL A 23 -2.16 -17.12 -3.30
CA VAL A 23 -1.77 -15.84 -2.70
C VAL A 23 -2.23 -14.70 -3.62
N ASP A 24 -2.88 -13.70 -3.01
CA ASP A 24 -3.49 -12.52 -3.66
C ASP A 24 -4.22 -12.85 -4.98
N PRO A 25 -5.20 -13.77 -4.95
CA PRO A 25 -5.90 -14.17 -6.16
C PRO A 25 -6.76 -13.04 -6.73
N VAL A 26 -6.63 -12.81 -8.04
CA VAL A 26 -7.38 -11.79 -8.80
C VAL A 26 -8.80 -12.22 -9.17
N ARG A 27 -9.19 -13.47 -8.86
CA ARG A 27 -10.51 -14.05 -9.12
C ARG A 27 -10.96 -14.95 -7.95
N PRO A 28 -12.26 -15.22 -7.78
CA PRO A 28 -12.77 -16.13 -6.76
C PRO A 28 -12.09 -17.50 -6.78
N VAL A 29 -11.72 -18.01 -5.60
CA VAL A 29 -11.04 -19.31 -5.39
C VAL A 29 -11.51 -19.94 -4.07
N GLU A 30 -11.22 -21.23 -3.89
CA GLU A 30 -11.59 -21.97 -2.68
C GLU A 30 -10.81 -21.49 -1.43
N GLN A 31 -9.50 -21.26 -1.57
CA GLN A 31 -8.62 -20.81 -0.48
C GLN A 31 -7.73 -19.66 -0.94
N ALA A 32 -7.92 -18.49 -0.34
CA ALA A 32 -7.16 -17.27 -0.62
C ALA A 32 -6.36 -16.84 0.60
N LEU A 33 -5.06 -16.67 0.42
CA LEU A 33 -4.17 -15.99 1.36
C LEU A 33 -3.99 -14.56 0.85
N VAL A 34 -4.30 -13.56 1.68
CA VAL A 34 -4.32 -12.15 1.25
C VAL A 34 -3.28 -11.36 2.03
N THR A 35 -2.35 -10.71 1.32
CA THR A 35 -1.27 -9.91 1.90
C THR A 35 -1.82 -8.65 2.55
N HIS A 36 -2.72 -7.93 1.89
CA HIS A 36 -3.32 -6.69 2.39
C HIS A 36 -4.60 -6.29 1.66
N GLY A 37 -5.31 -5.29 2.20
CA GLY A 37 -6.66 -4.89 1.77
C GLY A 37 -6.74 -3.91 0.60
N HIS A 38 -5.70 -3.71 -0.21
CA HIS A 38 -5.85 -2.97 -1.47
C HIS A 38 -6.58 -3.82 -2.51
N SER A 39 -7.31 -3.16 -3.39
CA SER A 39 -8.25 -3.84 -4.28
C SER A 39 -7.56 -4.76 -5.27
N ASP A 40 -6.37 -4.40 -5.75
CA ASP A 40 -5.53 -5.18 -6.65
C ASP A 40 -5.00 -6.48 -6.03
N HIS A 41 -4.92 -6.57 -4.69
CA HIS A 41 -4.53 -7.78 -3.96
C HIS A 41 -5.70 -8.54 -3.34
N ALA A 42 -6.75 -7.82 -2.90
CA ALA A 42 -7.90 -8.37 -2.19
C ALA A 42 -9.17 -8.30 -3.04
N ARG A 43 -9.76 -9.45 -3.35
CA ARG A 43 -11.04 -9.55 -4.06
C ARG A 43 -12.10 -10.22 -3.19
N PRO A 44 -13.40 -9.93 -3.40
CA PRO A 44 -14.47 -10.69 -2.78
C PRO A 44 -14.78 -11.98 -3.55
N GLY A 45 -15.55 -12.86 -2.93
CA GLY A 45 -16.09 -14.08 -3.55
C GLY A 45 -15.27 -15.34 -3.31
N HIS A 46 -14.15 -15.26 -2.58
CA HIS A 46 -13.42 -16.45 -2.15
C HIS A 46 -14.22 -17.24 -1.11
N VAL A 47 -14.06 -18.56 -1.07
CA VAL A 47 -14.74 -19.39 -0.07
C VAL A 47 -14.09 -19.20 1.30
N ASN A 48 -12.79 -19.48 1.42
CA ASN A 48 -12.03 -19.33 2.66
C ASN A 48 -10.94 -18.27 2.47
N VAL A 49 -10.94 -17.23 3.30
CA VAL A 49 -9.93 -16.15 3.27
C VAL A 49 -9.06 -16.21 4.51
N PHE A 50 -7.75 -16.22 4.31
CA PHE A 50 -6.75 -16.21 5.37
C PHE A 50 -5.87 -14.97 5.28
N ALA A 51 -5.95 -14.09 6.27
CA ALA A 51 -5.22 -12.83 6.30
C ALA A 51 -5.10 -12.31 7.74
N THR A 52 -4.37 -11.21 7.96
CA THR A 52 -4.40 -10.53 9.26
C THR A 52 -5.81 -10.04 9.61
N ARG A 53 -6.12 -9.89 10.90
CA ARG A 53 -7.42 -9.37 11.35
C ARG A 53 -7.76 -8.04 10.66
N GLN A 54 -6.80 -7.13 10.58
CA GLN A 54 -7.03 -5.83 9.97
C GLN A 54 -7.29 -5.92 8.46
N THR A 55 -6.59 -6.80 7.74
CA THR A 55 -6.87 -7.02 6.31
C THR A 55 -8.29 -7.57 6.11
N LEU A 56 -8.75 -8.53 6.92
CA LEU A 56 -10.12 -9.06 6.85
C LEU A 56 -11.18 -7.99 7.12
N ASP A 57 -10.97 -7.16 8.14
CA ASP A 57 -11.91 -6.09 8.48
C ASP A 57 -11.95 -5.03 7.36
N ILE A 58 -10.81 -4.68 6.76
CA ILE A 58 -10.74 -3.78 5.60
C ILE A 58 -11.46 -4.38 4.39
N MET A 59 -11.29 -5.68 4.11
CA MET A 59 -12.04 -6.37 3.06
C MET A 59 -13.54 -6.29 3.33
N ARG A 60 -13.98 -6.51 4.57
CA ARG A 60 -15.39 -6.39 4.97
C ARG A 60 -15.93 -4.96 4.80
N LEU A 61 -15.16 -3.94 5.18
CA LEU A 61 -15.55 -2.54 5.01
C LEU A 61 -15.71 -2.15 3.53
N ARG A 62 -14.92 -2.75 2.64
CA ARG A 62 -14.96 -2.49 1.18
C ARG A 62 -16.05 -3.28 0.46
N TYR A 63 -16.21 -4.56 0.80
CA TYR A 63 -17.01 -5.50 0.02
C TYR A 63 -18.28 -6.00 0.74
N GLY A 64 -18.47 -5.62 2.00
CA GLY A 64 -19.59 -6.03 2.84
C GLY A 64 -19.35 -7.34 3.60
N ASP A 65 -20.28 -7.69 4.49
CA ASP A 65 -20.17 -8.87 5.36
C ASP A 65 -20.10 -10.20 4.60
N GLY A 66 -20.60 -10.23 3.36
CA GLY A 66 -20.60 -11.41 2.50
C GLY A 66 -19.39 -11.51 1.56
N PHE A 67 -18.27 -10.86 1.86
CA PHE A 67 -17.10 -10.86 0.98
C PHE A 67 -16.46 -12.25 0.83
N CYS A 68 -16.66 -13.16 1.79
CA CYS A 68 -16.24 -14.56 1.74
C CYS A 68 -17.21 -15.47 2.51
N ALA A 69 -17.09 -16.80 2.36
CA ALA A 69 -17.91 -17.75 3.12
C ALA A 69 -17.34 -18.04 4.52
N SER A 70 -16.02 -18.06 4.66
CA SER A 70 -15.32 -18.17 5.93
C SER A 70 -14.03 -17.33 5.93
N GLU A 71 -13.66 -16.84 7.11
CA GLU A 71 -12.41 -16.10 7.31
C GLU A 71 -11.63 -16.68 8.49
N GLN A 72 -10.30 -16.63 8.39
CA GLN A 72 -9.39 -16.96 9.47
C GLN A 72 -8.40 -15.80 9.64
N ALA A 73 -8.26 -15.31 10.88
CA ALA A 73 -7.29 -14.25 11.19
C ALA A 73 -5.92 -14.87 11.48
N ALA A 74 -4.87 -14.32 10.88
CA ALA A 74 -3.48 -14.65 11.15
C ALA A 74 -2.90 -13.70 12.20
N ALA A 75 -2.29 -14.23 13.25
CA ALA A 75 -1.37 -13.43 14.08
C ALA A 75 0.02 -13.39 13.43
N PHE A 76 0.71 -12.25 13.53
CA PHE A 76 2.07 -12.14 13.00
C PHE A 76 3.01 -13.15 13.67
N GLY A 77 3.80 -13.84 12.86
CA GLY A 77 4.75 -14.86 13.30
C GLY A 77 4.12 -16.21 13.70
N GLU A 78 2.79 -16.32 13.73
CA GLU A 78 2.11 -17.59 13.99
C GLU A 78 2.30 -18.54 12.80
N GLU A 79 2.65 -19.79 13.11
CA GLU A 79 2.86 -20.83 12.11
C GLU A 79 1.62 -21.71 12.00
N LEU A 80 1.10 -21.82 10.79
CA LEU A 80 -0.09 -22.62 10.49
C LEU A 80 0.24 -23.67 9.44
N LEU A 81 -0.41 -24.83 9.56
CA LEU A 81 -0.29 -25.90 8.57
C LEU A 81 -1.54 -25.91 7.69
N VAL A 82 -1.36 -25.57 6.42
CA VAL A 82 -2.41 -25.68 5.40
C VAL A 82 -2.06 -26.84 4.49
N ASN A 83 -2.81 -27.95 4.61
CA ASN A 83 -2.55 -29.20 3.88
C ASN A 83 -1.09 -29.69 3.98
N GLY A 84 -0.47 -29.47 5.14
CA GLY A 84 0.92 -29.85 5.41
C GLY A 84 1.98 -28.89 4.86
N VAL A 85 1.59 -27.75 4.29
CA VAL A 85 2.47 -26.62 3.98
C VAL A 85 2.44 -25.64 5.15
N LYS A 86 3.62 -25.20 5.61
CA LYS A 86 3.73 -24.25 6.70
C LYS A 86 3.57 -22.82 6.15
N VAL A 87 2.66 -22.06 6.72
CA VAL A 87 2.34 -20.68 6.35
C VAL A 87 2.47 -19.79 7.58
N SER A 88 3.06 -18.60 7.41
CA SER A 88 3.10 -17.58 8.46
C SER A 88 3.07 -16.18 7.85
N PHE A 89 2.49 -15.22 8.59
CA PHE A 89 2.33 -13.83 8.16
C PHE A 89 3.31 -12.96 8.95
N HIS A 90 3.94 -12.00 8.28
CA HIS A 90 4.95 -11.10 8.89
C HIS A 90 4.69 -9.66 8.46
N PRO A 91 4.91 -8.64 9.31
CA PRO A 91 4.64 -7.25 8.95
C PRO A 91 5.31 -6.80 7.65
N ALA A 92 4.56 -6.12 6.77
CA ALA A 92 5.07 -5.55 5.51
C ALA A 92 5.33 -4.03 5.55
N GLY A 93 4.83 -3.30 6.55
CA GLY A 93 5.03 -1.84 6.67
C GLY A 93 4.28 -1.00 5.62
N HIS A 94 3.44 -1.61 4.80
CA HIS A 94 2.76 -0.93 3.69
C HIS A 94 1.51 -0.16 4.15
N VAL A 95 0.48 -0.89 4.60
CA VAL A 95 -0.77 -0.36 5.19
C VAL A 95 -1.15 -1.14 6.46
N LEU A 96 -2.14 -0.65 7.21
CA LEU A 96 -2.64 -1.35 8.41
C LEU A 96 -3.06 -2.79 8.07
N GLY A 97 -2.48 -3.76 8.76
CA GLY A 97 -2.70 -5.20 8.50
C GLY A 97 -1.85 -5.82 7.40
N SER A 98 -1.10 -5.03 6.62
CA SER A 98 -0.28 -5.56 5.52
C SER A 98 0.78 -6.57 6.00
N ALA A 99 0.91 -7.65 5.25
CA ALA A 99 1.74 -8.78 5.61
C ALA A 99 2.48 -9.38 4.43
N GLN A 100 3.74 -9.74 4.67
CA GLN A 100 4.48 -10.72 3.89
C GLN A 100 4.00 -12.12 4.28
N ILE A 101 3.96 -13.05 3.33
CA ILE A 101 3.49 -14.41 3.55
C ILE A 101 4.65 -15.37 3.30
N ALA A 102 5.12 -16.05 4.36
CA ALA A 102 6.15 -17.07 4.27
C ALA A 102 5.51 -18.45 4.09
N ILE A 103 5.91 -19.15 3.04
CA ILE A 103 5.40 -20.47 2.65
C ILE A 103 6.56 -21.45 2.65
N GLU A 104 6.49 -22.50 3.46
CA GLU A 104 7.58 -23.43 3.69
C GLU A 104 7.14 -24.88 3.57
N LYS A 105 7.93 -25.66 2.81
CA LYS A 105 7.77 -27.11 2.69
C LYS A 105 9.09 -27.77 2.36
N ASN A 106 9.39 -28.91 3.01
CA ASN A 106 10.53 -29.77 2.70
C ASN A 106 11.88 -29.00 2.62
N GLY A 107 12.10 -28.07 3.56
CA GLY A 107 13.31 -27.26 3.66
C GLY A 107 13.45 -26.16 2.59
N THR A 108 12.37 -25.82 1.87
CA THR A 108 12.33 -24.68 0.94
C THR A 108 11.32 -23.65 1.45
N ARG A 109 11.74 -22.40 1.61
CA ARG A 109 10.92 -21.28 2.05
C ARG A 109 10.85 -20.19 0.98
N ILE A 110 9.64 -19.86 0.56
CA ILE A 110 9.33 -18.75 -0.34
C ILE A 110 8.61 -17.68 0.47
N VAL A 111 9.04 -16.41 0.36
CA VAL A 111 8.34 -15.27 0.97
C VAL A 111 7.74 -14.41 -0.13
N VAL A 112 6.42 -14.24 -0.09
CA VAL A 112 5.70 -13.26 -0.91
C VAL A 112 5.66 -11.96 -0.13
N SER A 113 6.27 -10.89 -0.64
CA SER A 113 6.31 -9.61 0.08
C SER A 113 4.94 -8.94 0.16
N GLY A 114 4.10 -9.13 -0.86
CA GLY A 114 3.05 -8.17 -1.19
C GLY A 114 3.66 -6.81 -1.50
N ASP A 115 2.88 -5.74 -1.32
CA ASP A 115 3.44 -4.40 -1.23
C ASP A 115 4.09 -4.19 0.12
N TYR A 116 5.24 -3.52 0.16
CA TYR A 116 5.99 -3.32 1.39
C TYR A 116 6.77 -2.01 1.41
N LYS A 117 7.01 -1.52 2.63
CA LYS A 117 7.80 -0.31 2.87
C LYS A 117 8.65 -0.50 4.11
N ARG A 118 9.96 -0.25 3.97
CA ARG A 118 10.91 -0.31 5.10
C ARG A 118 10.81 0.89 6.05
N ARG A 119 10.48 2.08 5.54
CA ARG A 119 10.42 3.30 6.37
C ARG A 119 9.39 3.14 7.48
N PRO A 120 9.72 3.57 8.71
CA PRO A 120 8.76 3.62 9.80
C PRO A 120 7.50 4.38 9.39
N ASP A 121 6.36 3.84 9.79
CA ASP A 121 5.05 4.42 9.57
C ASP A 121 4.20 4.16 10.81
N PRO A 122 3.83 5.21 11.56
CA PRO A 122 3.03 5.06 12.77
C PRO A 122 1.59 4.57 12.52
N THR A 123 1.16 4.42 11.26
CA THR A 123 -0.18 3.95 10.90
C THR A 123 -0.26 2.45 10.63
N CYS A 124 0.86 1.73 10.66
CA CYS A 124 0.89 0.28 10.47
C CYS A 124 2.07 -0.38 11.20
N ALA A 125 2.12 -1.72 11.21
CA ALA A 125 3.25 -2.45 11.80
C ALA A 125 4.49 -2.30 10.91
N ALA A 126 5.64 -1.96 11.52
CA ALA A 126 6.90 -1.79 10.80
C ALA A 126 7.33 -3.07 10.08
N TYR A 127 7.93 -2.93 8.90
CA TYR A 127 8.47 -4.05 8.11
C TYR A 127 9.43 -4.92 8.93
N VAL A 128 9.26 -6.24 8.82
CA VAL A 128 10.14 -7.23 9.46
C VAL A 128 10.83 -8.07 8.38
N PRO A 129 12.17 -8.05 8.27
CA PRO A 129 12.90 -8.91 7.34
C PRO A 129 12.64 -10.40 7.63
N VAL A 130 12.30 -11.18 6.60
CA VAL A 130 12.05 -12.64 6.71
C VAL A 130 13.03 -13.40 5.83
N ALA A 131 13.98 -14.10 6.46
CA ALA A 131 14.94 -14.95 5.75
C ALA A 131 14.22 -16.03 4.93
N CYS A 132 14.64 -16.22 3.69
CA CYS A 132 14.01 -17.11 2.71
C CYS A 132 14.99 -17.60 1.64
N ASP A 133 14.64 -18.70 0.97
CA ASP A 133 15.39 -19.20 -0.18
C ASP A 133 15.00 -18.44 -1.46
N VAL A 134 13.71 -18.11 -1.58
CA VAL A 134 13.16 -17.30 -2.67
C VAL A 134 12.38 -16.14 -2.10
N PHE A 135 12.74 -14.93 -2.54
CA PHE A 135 12.02 -13.70 -2.21
C PHE A 135 11.23 -13.23 -3.43
N ILE A 136 9.92 -13.12 -3.29
CA ILE A 136 9.04 -12.54 -4.30
C ILE A 136 8.77 -11.09 -3.89
N THR A 137 9.26 -10.13 -4.67
CA THR A 137 9.21 -8.69 -4.36
C THR A 137 8.38 -7.92 -5.38
N GLU A 138 7.66 -6.90 -4.92
CA GLU A 138 7.15 -5.83 -5.78
C GLU A 138 8.29 -5.00 -6.41
N ALA A 139 7.97 -4.23 -7.45
CA ALA A 139 8.87 -3.33 -8.16
C ALA A 139 8.17 -2.03 -8.61
N THR A 140 7.24 -1.50 -7.80
CA THR A 140 6.46 -0.29 -8.12
C THR A 140 7.39 0.88 -8.45
N PHE A 141 8.44 1.05 -7.64
CA PHE A 141 9.52 2.02 -7.85
C PHE A 141 10.84 1.32 -8.20
N GLY A 142 10.78 0.24 -8.98
CA GLY A 142 11.90 -0.62 -9.37
C GLY A 142 12.90 -0.03 -10.36
N LEU A 143 13.03 1.28 -10.48
CA LEU A 143 14.06 1.94 -11.31
C LEU A 143 15.02 2.78 -10.46
N PRO A 144 16.33 2.82 -10.77
CA PRO A 144 17.34 3.60 -10.02
C PRO A 144 17.06 5.09 -9.84
N VAL A 145 16.19 5.67 -10.68
CA VAL A 145 15.81 7.09 -10.58
C VAL A 145 14.88 7.37 -9.40
N PHE A 146 14.21 6.35 -8.86
CA PHE A 146 13.30 6.53 -7.74
C PHE A 146 14.05 6.47 -6.40
N HIS A 147 14.14 7.63 -5.76
CA HIS A 147 14.70 7.83 -4.43
C HIS A 147 13.76 8.76 -3.65
N HIS A 148 12.93 8.22 -2.77
CA HIS A 148 11.96 9.02 -2.04
C HIS A 148 12.65 9.87 -0.96
N PRO A 149 12.32 11.15 -0.80
CA PRO A 149 12.81 11.99 0.29
C PRO A 149 12.15 11.60 1.62
N ASP A 150 12.63 12.14 2.74
CA ASP A 150 11.96 11.96 4.02
C ASP A 150 10.51 12.50 3.93
N PRO A 151 9.47 11.70 4.27
CA PRO A 151 8.09 12.17 4.23
C PRO A 151 7.84 13.40 5.11
N MET A 152 8.60 13.61 6.19
CA MET A 152 8.48 14.81 7.03
C MET A 152 8.94 16.07 6.32
N ASP A 153 9.93 15.99 5.43
CA ASP A 153 10.35 17.12 4.59
C ASP A 153 9.23 17.50 3.62
N GLU A 154 8.52 16.52 3.06
CA GLU A 154 7.37 16.74 2.18
C GLU A 154 6.20 17.39 2.93
N ILE A 155 5.90 16.93 4.16
CA ILE A 155 4.91 17.62 5.01
C ILE A 155 5.37 19.03 5.36
N GLY A 156 6.67 19.25 5.56
CA GLY A 156 7.25 20.60 5.72
C GLY A 156 6.90 21.55 4.57
N LYS A 157 6.91 21.05 3.32
CA LYS A 157 6.47 21.82 2.14
C LYS A 157 4.99 22.17 2.19
N LEU A 158 4.14 21.22 2.58
CA LEU A 158 2.70 21.45 2.74
C LEU A 158 2.43 22.52 3.81
N LEU A 159 3.07 22.43 4.97
CA LEU A 159 2.94 23.42 6.04
C LEU A 159 3.50 24.79 5.64
N ALA A 160 4.59 24.83 4.87
CA ALA A 160 5.10 26.09 4.32
C ALA A 160 4.11 26.73 3.34
N SER A 161 3.49 25.92 2.48
CA SER A 161 2.46 26.37 1.54
C SER A 161 1.22 26.92 2.26
N LEU A 162 0.77 26.25 3.33
CA LEU A 162 -0.34 26.73 4.18
C LEU A 162 -0.04 28.10 4.82
N ARG A 163 1.19 28.33 5.28
CA ARG A 163 1.60 29.64 5.81
C ARG A 163 1.71 30.72 4.74
N GLN A 164 2.09 30.34 3.52
CA GLN A 164 2.25 31.26 2.40
C GLN A 164 0.90 31.68 1.80
N PHE A 165 -0.07 30.76 1.79
CA PHE A 165 -1.39 30.95 1.21
C PHE A 165 -2.50 30.62 2.23
N PRO A 166 -2.59 31.37 3.33
CA PRO A 166 -3.52 31.08 4.43
C PRO A 166 -5.00 31.17 4.03
N GLU A 167 -5.31 31.82 2.91
CA GLU A 167 -6.67 31.96 2.36
C GLU A 167 -7.09 30.82 1.42
N ARG A 168 -6.14 30.03 0.91
CA ARG A 168 -6.38 28.93 -0.05
C ARG A 168 -6.70 27.64 0.68
N THR A 169 -7.56 26.81 0.09
CA THR A 169 -7.81 25.45 0.58
C THR A 169 -6.85 24.46 -0.08
N HIS A 170 -6.08 23.70 0.69
CA HIS A 170 -5.16 22.69 0.16
C HIS A 170 -5.88 21.36 -0.04
N LEU A 171 -6.07 20.98 -1.30
CA LEU A 171 -6.69 19.70 -1.66
C LEU A 171 -5.58 18.66 -1.84
N VAL A 172 -5.33 17.83 -0.83
CA VAL A 172 -4.26 16.83 -0.82
C VAL A 172 -4.76 15.48 -1.29
N GLY A 173 -4.43 15.12 -2.53
CA GLY A 173 -4.83 13.87 -3.13
C GLY A 173 -4.15 12.69 -2.42
N ALA A 174 -4.92 11.65 -2.11
CA ALA A 174 -4.41 10.43 -1.49
C ALA A 174 -5.30 9.21 -1.82
N TYR A 175 -4.70 8.02 -1.81
CA TYR A 175 -5.45 6.76 -1.83
C TYR A 175 -6.21 6.58 -0.51
N ALA A 176 -7.38 5.95 -0.57
CA ALA A 176 -8.28 5.87 0.57
C ALA A 176 -7.81 4.93 1.69
N LEU A 177 -7.01 3.93 1.34
CA LEU A 177 -6.34 3.06 2.28
C LEU A 177 -4.84 3.38 2.27
N GLY A 178 -4.23 3.43 3.45
CA GLY A 178 -2.81 3.70 3.61
C GLY A 178 -2.48 5.18 3.50
N LYS A 179 -2.46 5.71 2.26
CA LYS A 179 -1.89 7.02 1.97
C LYS A 179 -2.59 8.16 2.71
N ALA A 180 -3.93 8.15 2.74
CA ALA A 180 -4.69 9.19 3.42
C ALA A 180 -4.37 9.22 4.92
N GLN A 181 -4.42 8.05 5.57
CA GLN A 181 -4.15 7.92 7.01
C GLN A 181 -2.70 8.30 7.33
N ARG A 182 -1.74 7.90 6.49
CA ARG A 182 -0.33 8.28 6.66
C ARG A 182 -0.10 9.77 6.52
N VAL A 183 -0.66 10.42 5.50
CA VAL A 183 -0.55 11.89 5.33
C VAL A 183 -1.15 12.62 6.54
N ILE A 184 -2.31 12.19 7.03
CA ILE A 184 -2.94 12.74 8.24
C ILE A 184 -2.00 12.59 9.43
N ARG A 185 -1.48 11.38 9.68
CA ARG A 185 -0.61 11.12 10.82
C ARG A 185 0.69 11.92 10.76
N LEU A 186 1.32 12.01 9.58
CA LEU A 186 2.50 12.84 9.39
C LEU A 186 2.22 14.34 9.63
N LEU A 187 1.04 14.86 9.24
CA LEU A 187 0.62 16.21 9.58
C LEU A 187 0.51 16.42 11.10
N ARG A 188 -0.07 15.45 11.82
CA ARG A 188 -0.14 15.49 13.29
C ARG A 188 1.25 15.45 13.93
N ASP A 189 2.13 14.58 13.44
CA ASP A 189 3.52 14.48 13.92
C ASP A 189 4.32 15.76 13.65
N ALA A 190 4.01 16.47 12.57
CA ALA A 190 4.58 17.78 12.25
C ALA A 190 3.96 18.94 13.05
N GLY A 191 3.01 18.67 13.96
CA GLY A 191 2.39 19.66 14.83
C GLY A 191 1.18 20.40 14.24
N TYR A 192 0.60 19.92 13.13
CA TYR A 192 -0.64 20.48 12.59
C TYR A 192 -1.83 20.06 13.48
N ALA A 193 -2.35 20.99 14.27
CA ALA A 193 -3.40 20.74 15.26
C ALA A 193 -4.83 21.03 14.76
N GLU A 194 -4.97 21.84 13.70
CA GLU A 194 -6.28 22.22 13.17
C GLU A 194 -7.05 21.00 12.62
N PRO A 195 -8.39 21.05 12.55
CA PRO A 195 -9.18 20.01 11.92
C PRO A 195 -8.71 19.72 10.48
N ILE A 196 -8.68 18.44 10.11
CA ILE A 196 -8.44 18.02 8.73
C ILE A 196 -9.78 17.57 8.15
N TYR A 197 -10.12 18.12 6.99
CA TYR A 197 -11.35 17.73 6.31
C TYR A 197 -11.10 16.53 5.40
N ILE A 198 -12.02 15.58 5.38
CA ILE A 198 -11.87 14.36 4.57
C ILE A 198 -13.05 14.16 3.62
N HIS A 199 -12.76 13.68 2.43
CA HIS A 199 -13.79 13.22 1.49
C HIS A 199 -14.49 11.97 2.04
N GLY A 200 -15.78 11.80 1.78
CA GLY A 200 -16.57 10.66 2.30
C GLY A 200 -16.05 9.26 1.93
N ALA A 201 -15.24 9.17 0.87
CA ALA A 201 -14.56 7.93 0.49
C ALA A 201 -13.45 7.48 1.48
N MET A 202 -13.02 8.40 2.35
CA MET A 202 -11.98 8.18 3.36
C MET A 202 -12.56 7.77 4.71
N GLU A 203 -13.79 8.23 5.02
CA GLU A 203 -14.41 8.18 6.36
C GLU A 203 -14.31 6.79 7.00
N LYS A 204 -14.92 5.77 6.37
CA LYS A 204 -14.95 4.41 6.94
C LYS A 204 -13.58 3.84 7.28
N LEU A 205 -12.57 4.11 6.44
CA LEU A 205 -11.23 3.58 6.66
C LEU A 205 -10.45 4.40 7.70
N CYS A 206 -10.63 5.73 7.73
CA CYS A 206 -10.08 6.55 8.79
C CYS A 206 -10.69 6.20 10.16
N ASP A 207 -12.00 6.02 10.23
CA ASP A 207 -12.70 5.59 11.45
C ASP A 207 -12.16 4.25 11.95
N TYR A 208 -11.99 3.29 11.04
CA TYR A 208 -11.38 2.00 11.39
C TYR A 208 -9.95 2.14 11.93
N TYR A 209 -9.10 2.99 11.34
CA TYR A 209 -7.75 3.24 11.86
C TYR A 209 -7.80 3.83 13.29
N ILE A 210 -8.73 4.76 13.55
CA ILE A 210 -8.95 5.33 14.89
C ILE A 210 -9.40 4.25 15.88
N GLU A 211 -10.32 3.37 15.49
CA GLU A 211 -10.75 2.22 16.30
C GLU A 211 -9.61 1.23 16.60
N GLN A 212 -8.64 1.11 15.67
CA GLN A 212 -7.41 0.33 15.87
C GLN A 212 -6.36 1.07 16.72
N GLY A 213 -6.69 2.25 17.26
CA GLY A 213 -5.82 3.02 18.16
C GLY A 213 -4.84 3.97 17.46
N ILE A 214 -4.97 4.16 16.14
CA ILE A 214 -4.17 5.14 15.41
C ILE A 214 -4.79 6.52 15.59
N ASP A 215 -4.12 7.39 16.33
CA ASP A 215 -4.56 8.78 16.49
C ASP A 215 -4.43 9.54 15.15
N LEU A 216 -5.56 9.94 14.57
CA LEU A 216 -5.62 10.77 13.37
C LEU A 216 -6.01 12.23 13.69
N GLY A 217 -6.21 12.55 14.98
CA GLY A 217 -6.75 13.82 15.44
C GLY A 217 -8.19 14.06 14.97
N GLU A 218 -8.62 15.32 14.99
CA GLU A 218 -9.98 15.70 14.58
C GLU A 218 -10.11 15.64 13.04
N LEU A 219 -11.03 14.79 12.57
CA LEU A 219 -11.40 14.66 11.17
C LEU A 219 -12.84 15.13 10.97
N LEU A 220 -13.05 16.03 10.00
CA LEU A 220 -14.37 16.58 9.68
C LEU A 220 -14.76 16.25 8.23
N PRO A 221 -16.05 16.04 7.94
CA PRO A 221 -16.47 15.75 6.58
C PRO A 221 -16.32 16.98 5.66
N ALA A 222 -15.66 16.80 4.51
CA ALA A 222 -15.61 17.77 3.41
C ALA A 222 -16.88 17.74 2.52
N THR A 223 -17.89 16.97 2.92
CA THR A 223 -19.14 16.74 2.18
C THR A 223 -20.25 17.72 2.55
N ILE A 224 -20.09 18.50 3.64
CA ILE A 224 -21.09 19.49 4.06
C ILE A 224 -21.43 20.38 2.85
N GLU A 225 -22.71 20.39 2.47
CA GLU A 225 -23.29 21.33 1.49
C GLU A 225 -23.32 22.74 2.09
N SER A 226 -22.17 23.19 2.59
CA SER A 226 -21.98 24.57 2.96
C SER A 226 -22.02 25.36 1.66
N ARG A 227 -23.08 26.14 1.47
CA ARG A 227 -23.10 27.19 0.44
C ARG A 227 -22.04 28.26 0.72
N ASP A 228 -21.46 28.25 1.91
CA ASP A 228 -20.39 29.13 2.32
C ASP A 228 -19.02 28.47 2.11
N LYS A 229 -18.32 28.91 1.04
CA LYS A 229 -16.97 28.46 0.71
C LYS A 229 -15.93 28.89 1.74
N SER A 230 -16.22 29.89 2.56
CA SER A 230 -15.28 30.39 3.59
C SER A 230 -15.07 29.38 4.72
N ALA A 231 -15.94 28.38 4.85
CA ALA A 231 -15.81 27.29 5.82
C ALA A 231 -14.53 26.45 5.63
N PHE A 232 -13.88 26.52 4.46
CA PHE A 232 -12.65 25.78 4.16
C PHE A 232 -11.44 26.70 3.88
N THR A 233 -11.55 28.00 4.17
CA THR A 233 -10.44 28.95 4.01
C THR A 233 -9.26 28.53 4.86
N GLY A 234 -8.09 28.32 4.24
CA GLY A 234 -6.87 27.86 4.92
C GLY A 234 -6.88 26.41 5.38
N ALA A 235 -7.92 25.64 5.02
CA ALA A 235 -8.08 24.27 5.48
C ALA A 235 -7.29 23.26 4.64
N VAL A 236 -6.91 22.16 5.28
CA VAL A 236 -6.43 20.94 4.60
C VAL A 236 -7.59 20.01 4.35
N VAL A 237 -7.75 19.60 3.09
CA VAL A 237 -8.78 18.65 2.66
C VAL A 237 -8.11 17.45 2.00
N ILE A 238 -8.38 16.24 2.50
CA ILE A 238 -7.82 14.99 1.97
C ILE A 238 -8.90 14.18 1.26
N GLY A 239 -8.58 13.68 0.07
CA GLY A 239 -9.54 12.97 -0.76
C GLY A 239 -8.90 12.26 -1.94
N PRO A 240 -9.67 11.44 -2.68
CA PRO A 240 -9.16 10.77 -3.87
C PRO A 240 -8.73 11.82 -4.89
N SER A 241 -7.57 11.62 -5.54
CA SER A 241 -7.09 12.55 -6.57
C SER A 241 -8.11 12.76 -7.69
N SER A 242 -8.86 11.72 -8.07
CA SER A 242 -9.95 11.78 -9.05
C SER A 242 -11.07 12.75 -8.64
N ALA A 243 -11.40 12.83 -7.35
CA ALA A 243 -12.43 13.75 -6.87
C ALA A 243 -12.01 15.22 -7.04
N PHE A 244 -10.72 15.51 -7.09
CA PHE A 244 -10.21 16.88 -7.20
C PHE A 244 -10.12 17.39 -8.65
N ALA A 245 -10.15 16.48 -9.62
CA ALA A 245 -10.25 16.83 -11.04
C ALA A 245 -11.68 17.25 -11.44
N ASP A 246 -12.68 16.94 -10.60
CA ASP A 246 -14.10 17.07 -10.93
C ASP A 246 -14.77 18.34 -10.38
N ARG A 247 -16.08 18.48 -10.67
CA ARG A 247 -16.93 19.56 -10.13
C ARG A 247 -16.87 19.67 -8.61
N TRP A 248 -16.49 18.60 -7.91
CA TRP A 248 -16.35 18.56 -6.46
C TRP A 248 -15.37 19.62 -5.96
N ALA A 249 -14.23 19.84 -6.63
CA ALA A 249 -13.24 20.86 -6.25
C ALA A 249 -13.76 22.31 -6.34
N ARG A 250 -14.82 22.57 -7.13
CA ARG A 250 -15.38 23.93 -7.31
C ARG A 250 -16.04 24.50 -6.05
N ARG A 251 -16.25 23.67 -5.03
CA ARG A 251 -16.83 24.08 -3.74
C ARG A 251 -15.84 24.84 -2.85
N PHE A 252 -14.54 24.69 -3.09
CA PHE A 252 -13.52 25.33 -2.27
C PHE A 252 -13.14 26.71 -2.80
N ASN A 253 -12.67 27.57 -1.89
CA ASN A 253 -12.15 28.87 -2.25
C ASN A 253 -10.69 28.72 -2.72
N GLU A 254 -10.40 29.17 -3.95
CA GLU A 254 -9.06 29.14 -4.55
C GLU A 254 -8.26 27.84 -4.27
N PRO A 255 -8.81 26.65 -4.62
CA PRO A 255 -8.21 25.38 -4.24
C PRO A 255 -6.77 25.28 -4.73
N LEU A 256 -5.88 24.80 -3.88
CA LEU A 256 -4.50 24.48 -4.19
C LEU A 256 -4.38 22.95 -4.33
N PRO A 257 -4.31 22.42 -5.57
CA PRO A 257 -4.20 20.99 -5.80
C PRO A 257 -2.81 20.49 -5.38
N ALA A 258 -2.79 19.61 -4.39
CA ALA A 258 -1.63 18.85 -3.96
C ALA A 258 -1.87 17.35 -4.19
N PHE A 259 -0.82 16.55 -4.33
CA PHE A 259 -0.97 15.09 -4.45
C PHE A 259 0.18 14.38 -3.74
N ALA A 260 -0.17 13.43 -2.87
CA ALA A 260 0.78 12.60 -2.12
C ALA A 260 1.00 11.24 -2.81
N SER A 261 2.08 11.13 -3.58
CA SER A 261 2.44 9.89 -4.28
C SER A 261 3.95 9.83 -4.57
N GLY A 262 4.56 8.64 -4.53
CA GLY A 262 5.96 8.46 -4.95
C GLY A 262 6.19 8.89 -6.40
N TRP A 263 5.15 8.77 -7.23
CA TRP A 263 5.14 9.21 -8.63
C TRP A 263 5.30 10.73 -8.80
N MET A 264 5.14 11.52 -7.73
CA MET A 264 5.33 12.98 -7.77
C MET A 264 6.79 13.40 -7.98
N MET A 265 7.75 12.47 -7.96
CA MET A 265 9.11 12.74 -8.46
C MET A 265 9.15 12.99 -9.97
N VAL A 266 8.18 12.45 -10.72
CA VAL A 266 8.10 12.63 -12.17
C VAL A 266 7.38 13.95 -12.47
N ARG A 267 8.16 15.01 -12.73
CA ARG A 267 7.65 16.36 -13.02
C ARG A 267 6.57 16.41 -14.10
N GLN A 268 6.71 15.59 -15.15
CA GLN A 268 5.73 15.51 -16.23
C GLN A 268 4.36 15.02 -15.74
N ARG A 269 4.33 14.05 -14.82
CA ARG A 269 3.11 13.48 -14.25
C ARG A 269 2.40 14.49 -13.35
N ALA A 270 3.16 15.21 -12.51
CA ALA A 270 2.61 16.32 -11.72
C ALA A 270 1.96 17.39 -12.61
N LYS A 271 2.63 17.77 -13.71
CA LYS A 271 2.08 18.73 -14.68
C LYS A 271 0.83 18.22 -15.39
N GLN A 272 0.80 16.96 -15.83
CA GLN A 272 -0.34 16.35 -16.49
C GLN A 272 -1.58 16.28 -15.59
N LEU A 273 -1.36 16.02 -14.30
CA LEU A 273 -2.42 15.97 -13.28
C LEU A 273 -2.82 17.34 -12.73
N GLY A 274 -2.20 18.44 -13.20
CA GLY A 274 -2.49 19.79 -12.72
C GLY A 274 -2.14 20.00 -11.24
N VAL A 275 -1.18 19.23 -10.71
CA VAL A 275 -0.78 19.32 -9.30
C VAL A 275 0.16 20.52 -9.13
N GLU A 276 -0.28 21.51 -8.33
CA GLU A 276 0.51 22.69 -7.96
C GLU A 276 1.55 22.35 -6.89
N LEU A 277 1.20 21.48 -5.93
CA LEU A 277 2.08 21.03 -4.86
C LEU A 277 2.28 19.51 -4.89
N PRO A 278 3.27 19.00 -5.65
CA PRO A 278 3.64 17.59 -5.62
C PRO A 278 4.32 17.23 -4.28
N LEU A 279 3.78 16.22 -3.59
CA LEU A 279 4.32 15.68 -2.33
C LEU A 279 4.82 14.25 -2.57
N VAL A 280 6.12 14.03 -2.43
CA VAL A 280 6.75 12.72 -2.70
C VAL A 280 6.66 11.83 -1.46
N ILE A 281 5.44 11.37 -1.18
CA ILE A 281 5.16 10.44 -0.08
C ILE A 281 4.70 9.13 -0.71
N SER A 282 5.42 8.03 -0.47
CA SER A 282 5.11 6.71 -1.05
C SER A 282 4.97 5.65 0.03
N ASP A 283 3.99 4.76 -0.12
CA ASP A 283 3.76 3.62 0.77
C ASP A 283 4.49 2.34 0.31
N HIS A 284 5.37 2.46 -0.68
CA HIS A 284 6.17 1.38 -1.24
C HIS A 284 7.66 1.69 -1.11
N CYS A 285 8.48 0.64 -1.17
CA CYS A 285 9.93 0.78 -1.22
C CYS A 285 10.37 1.54 -2.48
N ASP A 286 11.34 2.44 -2.32
CA ASP A 286 12.11 2.97 -3.44
C ASP A 286 13.26 2.05 -3.86
N TRP A 287 14.02 2.44 -4.88
CA TRP A 287 15.11 1.62 -5.39
C TRP A 287 16.17 1.24 -4.32
N PRO A 288 16.69 2.18 -3.51
CA PRO A 288 17.54 1.85 -2.37
C PRO A 288 16.94 0.79 -1.45
N GLU A 289 15.68 0.94 -1.05
CA GLU A 289 15.02 0.06 -0.10
C GLU A 289 14.79 -1.34 -0.67
N LEU A 290 14.42 -1.44 -1.95
CA LEU A 290 14.30 -2.71 -2.68
C LEU A 290 15.66 -3.43 -2.68
N THR A 291 16.72 -2.73 -3.09
CA THR A 291 18.07 -3.34 -3.17
C THR A 291 18.68 -3.62 -1.80
N GLU A 292 18.38 -2.82 -0.78
CA GLU A 292 18.76 -3.07 0.62
C GLU A 292 18.10 -4.35 1.13
N THR A 293 16.79 -4.50 0.92
CA THR A 293 16.03 -5.69 1.31
C THR A 293 16.63 -6.95 0.71
N ILE A 294 16.89 -6.95 -0.60
CA ILE A 294 17.46 -8.13 -1.27
C ILE A 294 18.86 -8.45 -0.74
N ARG A 295 19.69 -7.44 -0.44
CA ARG A 295 21.03 -7.66 0.16
C ARG A 295 20.94 -8.23 1.57
N GLU A 296 20.03 -7.71 2.39
CA GLU A 296 19.83 -8.13 3.79
C GLU A 296 19.31 -9.56 3.88
N LEU A 297 18.28 -9.88 3.08
CA LEU A 297 17.66 -11.22 3.07
C LEU A 297 18.58 -12.28 2.45
N HIS A 298 19.45 -11.86 1.53
CA HIS A 298 20.41 -12.71 0.82
C HIS A 298 19.79 -14.01 0.25
N PRO A 299 18.66 -13.93 -0.49
CA PRO A 299 17.97 -15.12 -0.98
C PRO A 299 18.76 -15.79 -2.10
N ALA A 300 18.55 -17.10 -2.30
CA ALA A 300 19.14 -17.82 -3.41
C ALA A 300 18.53 -17.40 -4.76
N GLU A 301 17.25 -16.99 -4.77
CA GLU A 301 16.54 -16.50 -5.95
C GLU A 301 15.58 -15.35 -5.63
N VAL A 302 15.43 -14.40 -6.56
CA VAL A 302 14.47 -13.29 -6.46
C VAL A 302 13.48 -13.36 -7.62
N TRP A 303 12.18 -13.32 -7.33
CA TRP A 303 11.13 -13.19 -8.35
C TRP A 303 10.53 -11.81 -8.25
N VAL A 304 10.49 -11.10 -9.37
CA VAL A 304 10.08 -9.69 -9.40
C VAL A 304 8.71 -9.57 -10.05
N THR A 305 7.79 -8.87 -9.40
CA THR A 305 6.42 -8.63 -9.87
C THR A 305 6.01 -7.17 -9.62
N HIS A 306 4.80 -6.77 -10.03
CA HIS A 306 4.19 -5.46 -9.76
C HIS A 306 5.11 -4.28 -10.13
N GLY A 307 5.19 -3.94 -11.42
CA GLY A 307 5.97 -2.80 -11.92
C GLY A 307 7.07 -3.18 -12.93
N ARG A 308 8.00 -2.25 -13.16
CA ARG A 308 9.10 -2.39 -14.14
C ARG A 308 10.21 -3.31 -13.64
N GLU A 309 9.96 -4.60 -13.75
CA GLU A 309 10.81 -5.71 -13.29
C GLU A 309 12.23 -5.76 -13.89
N GLU A 310 12.42 -5.32 -15.14
CA GLU A 310 13.67 -5.54 -15.90
C GLU A 310 14.91 -4.97 -15.20
N ALA A 311 14.79 -3.76 -14.62
CA ALA A 311 15.91 -3.09 -13.98
C ALA A 311 16.34 -3.79 -12.69
N LEU A 312 15.38 -4.21 -11.87
CA LEU A 312 15.66 -4.92 -10.61
C LEU A 312 16.21 -6.33 -10.88
N VAL A 313 15.65 -7.05 -11.86
CA VAL A 313 16.18 -8.35 -12.31
C VAL A 313 17.62 -8.19 -12.80
N ARG A 314 17.90 -7.17 -13.63
CA ARG A 314 19.24 -6.88 -14.12
C ARG A 314 20.20 -6.55 -12.98
N TRP A 315 19.75 -5.77 -12.00
CA TRP A 315 20.56 -5.45 -10.83
C TRP A 315 20.92 -6.70 -10.01
N CYS A 316 19.96 -7.61 -9.75
CA CYS A 316 20.23 -8.88 -9.06
C CYS A 316 21.30 -9.70 -9.78
N GLN A 317 21.20 -9.83 -11.12
CA GLN A 317 22.20 -10.54 -11.92
C GLN A 317 23.60 -9.94 -11.78
N LEU A 318 23.71 -8.60 -11.73
CA LEU A 318 24.99 -7.90 -11.52
C LEU A 318 25.55 -8.13 -10.11
N GLN A 319 24.70 -8.43 -9.13
CA GLN A 319 25.10 -8.83 -7.77
C GLN A 319 25.36 -10.34 -7.63
N GLY A 320 25.22 -11.13 -8.70
CA GLY A 320 25.37 -12.59 -8.67
C GLY A 320 24.18 -13.33 -8.05
N ILE A 321 23.02 -12.67 -7.93
CA ILE A 321 21.78 -13.23 -7.40
C ILE A 321 20.91 -13.70 -8.58
N LYS A 322 20.42 -14.94 -8.53
CA LYS A 322 19.50 -15.46 -9.55
C LYS A 322 18.19 -14.68 -9.47
N ALA A 323 17.70 -14.14 -10.58
CA ALA A 323 16.43 -13.43 -10.60
C ALA A 323 15.66 -13.64 -11.90
N LYS A 324 14.33 -13.58 -11.82
CA LYS A 324 13.42 -13.67 -12.98
C LYS A 324 12.18 -12.79 -12.79
N PRO A 325 11.56 -12.30 -13.88
CA PRO A 325 10.25 -11.70 -13.80
C PRO A 325 9.18 -12.74 -13.46
N LEU A 326 8.11 -12.29 -12.81
CA LEU A 326 6.97 -13.08 -12.39
C LEU A 326 5.69 -12.42 -12.93
N HIS A 327 5.31 -12.84 -14.14
CA HIS A 327 4.13 -12.33 -14.81
C HIS A 327 2.86 -12.87 -14.14
N LEU A 328 2.16 -12.02 -13.39
CA LEU A 328 0.87 -12.32 -12.79
C LEU A 328 -0.25 -11.73 -13.66
N VAL A 329 -1.26 -12.55 -13.96
CA VAL A 329 -2.39 -12.10 -14.78
C VAL A 329 -3.24 -11.12 -13.98
N GLY A 330 -3.51 -9.93 -14.53
CA GLY A 330 -4.43 -8.94 -13.93
C GLY A 330 -3.78 -7.84 -13.10
N TYR A 331 -2.45 -7.81 -12.99
CA TYR A 331 -1.72 -6.66 -12.46
C TYR A 331 -1.31 -5.74 -13.61
N GLU A 332 -1.76 -4.49 -13.59
CA GLU A 332 -1.33 -3.42 -14.49
C GLU A 332 -0.23 -2.60 -13.81
N ASP A 333 0.72 -2.04 -14.57
CA ASP A 333 1.72 -1.12 -14.01
C ASP A 333 1.00 0.13 -13.47
N GLU A 334 1.17 0.50 -12.20
CA GLU A 334 0.68 1.79 -11.62
C GLU A 334 1.32 3.06 -12.28
N GLY A 335 1.99 2.87 -13.41
CA GLY A 335 2.76 3.84 -14.17
C GLY A 335 2.09 4.40 -15.41
N ASP A 336 1.02 3.77 -15.92
CA ASP A 336 0.41 4.11 -17.22
C ASP A 336 -0.81 5.05 -17.12
#